data_AF-A0A1Y4DB34-F1
#
_entry.id   AF-A0A1Y4DB34-F1
#
_cell.length_a   1.000
_cell.length_b   1.000
_cell.length_c   1.000
_cell.angle_alpha   90.00
_cell.angle_beta   90.00
_cell.angle_gamma   90.00
#
_symmetry.space_group_name_H-M   'P 1'
#
loop_
_entity.id
_entity.type
_entity.pdbx_description
1 polymer ?
#
loop_
_entity_poly.entity_id
_entity_poly.type
_entity_poly.pdbx_seq_one_letter_code
_entity_poly.pdbx_strand_id
1 'polypeptide(L)' 'MTGTEYMKECLTKDLVLLLMERRHMDMETALDTLYTSDTFAKLNDSRTGLYFQSPLYVYDFLEHEIETGIFS' A
#
# COMPACT_ATOMS: atom_id res chain seq x y z
N MET A 1 -12.67 -16.02 -3.04
CA MET A 1 -12.19 -14.94 -2.16
C MET A 1 -12.34 -15.35 -0.71
N THR A 2 -11.26 -15.36 0.05
CA THR A 2 -11.32 -15.39 1.52
C THR A 2 -11.54 -13.96 2.04
N GLY A 3 -11.99 -13.79 3.29
CA GLY A 3 -12.18 -12.46 3.87
C GLY A 3 -10.89 -11.63 3.89
N THR A 4 -9.75 -12.28 4.10
CA THR A 4 -8.43 -11.66 4.07
C THR A 4 -8.06 -11.12 2.69
N GLU A 5 -8.38 -11.84 1.61
CA GLU A 5 -8.09 -11.38 0.25
C GLU A 5 -8.86 -10.11 -0.10
N TYR A 6 -10.15 -10.08 0.26
CA TYR A 6 -10.98 -8.90 0.06
C TYR A 6 -10.44 -7.67 0.79
N MET A 7 -9.96 -7.85 2.03
CA MET A 7 -9.37 -6.74 2.79
C MET A 7 -8.07 -6.23 2.17
N LYS A 8 -7.22 -7.11 1.65
CA LYS A 8 -6.01 -6.73 0.92
C LYS A 8 -6.35 -5.95 -0.35
N GLU A 9 -7.34 -6.40 -1.12
CA GLU A 9 -7.80 -5.70 -2.34
C GLU A 9 -8.35 -4.31 -2.02
N CYS A 10 -9.20 -4.17 -0.99
CA CYS A 10 -9.72 -2.88 -0.54
C CYS A 10 -8.59 -1.93 -0.13
N LEU A 11 -7.65 -2.41 0.68
CA LEU A 11 -6.53 -1.60 1.15
C LEU A 11 -5.59 -1.22 0.00
N THR A 12 -5.32 -2.14 -0.93
CA THR A 12 -4.53 -1.87 -2.15
C THR A 12 -5.16 -0.75 -2.96
N LYS A 13 -6.48 -0.81 -3.19
CA LYS A 13 -7.22 0.25 -3.88
C LYS A 13 -7.09 1.60 -3.16
N ASP A 14 -7.24 1.62 -1.84
CA ASP A 14 -7.16 2.85 -1.05
C ASP A 14 -5.74 3.45 -1.09
N LEU A 15 -4.69 2.63 -1.05
CA LEU A 15 -3.29 3.07 -1.18
C LEU A 15 -3.02 3.71 -2.55
N VAL A 16 -3.54 3.12 -3.63
CA VAL A 16 -3.42 3.69 -4.99
C VAL A 16 -4.11 5.05 -5.05
N LEU A 17 -5.32 5.17 -4.49
CA LEU A 17 -6.03 6.46 -4.45
C LEU A 17 -5.25 7.51 -3.66
N LEU A 18 -4.64 7.13 -2.52
CA LEU A 18 -3.81 8.05 -1.73
C LEU A 18 -2.56 8.52 -2.48
N LEU A 19 -1.89 7.63 -3.23
CA LEU A 19 -0.78 8.02 -4.11
C LEU A 19 -1.22 9.02 -5.18
N MET A 20 -2.36 8.77 -5.83
CA MET A 20 -2.90 9.67 -6.84
C MET A 20 -3.28 11.04 -6.24
N GLU A 21 -3.95 11.06 -5.09
CA GLU A 21 -4.43 12.29 -4.45
C GLU A 21 -3.30 13.13 -3.85
N ARG A 22 -2.38 12.50 -3.12
CA ARG A 22 -1.35 13.20 -2.32
C ARG A 22 -0.04 13.42 -3.07
N ARG A 23 0.35 12.48 -3.95
CA ARG A 23 1.60 12.56 -4.73
C ARG A 23 1.36 12.96 -6.19
N HIS A 24 0.10 13.21 -6.56
CA HIS A 24 -0.32 13.62 -7.90
C HIS A 24 0.13 12.63 -9.00
N MET A 25 0.22 11.34 -8.66
CA MET A 25 0.53 10.27 -9.60
C MET A 25 -0.69 9.98 -10.49
N ASP A 26 -0.45 9.60 -11.74
CA ASP A 26 -1.47 8.92 -12.53
C ASP A 26 -1.68 7.48 -12.00
N MET A 27 -2.76 6.84 -12.45
CA MET A 27 -3.13 5.51 -12.00
C MET A 27 -2.06 4.46 -12.31
N GLU A 28 -1.43 4.52 -13.49
CA GLU A 28 -0.42 3.54 -13.92
C GLU A 28 0.82 3.63 -13.03
N THR A 29 1.32 4.85 -12.83
CA THR A 29 2.45 5.16 -11.96
C THR A 29 2.16 4.79 -10.51
N ALA A 30 0.95 5.06 -10.01
CA ALA A 30 0.56 4.72 -8.65
C ALA A 30 0.50 3.20 -8.42
N LEU A 31 -0.02 2.45 -9.41
CA LEU A 31 -0.03 0.99 -9.37
C LEU A 31 1.38 0.42 -9.41
N ASP A 32 2.23 0.89 -10.34
CA ASP A 32 3.61 0.43 -10.46
C ASP A 32 4.41 0.71 -9.17
N THR A 33 4.26 1.92 -8.62
CA THR A 33 4.89 2.30 -7.34
C THR A 33 4.45 1.40 -6.20
N LEU A 34 3.15 1.12 -6.07
CA LEU A 34 2.66 0.26 -5.00
C LEU A 34 3.13 -1.19 -5.19
N TYR A 35 2.96 -1.77 -6.38
CA TYR A 35 3.28 -3.18 -6.61
C TYR A 35 4.78 -3.51 -6.51
N THR A 36 5.64 -2.52 -6.72
CA THR A 36 7.10 -2.65 -6.56
C THR A 36 7.59 -2.35 -5.15
N SER A 37 6.72 -1.91 -4.24
CA SER A 37 7.08 -1.54 -2.87
C SER A 37 7.23 -2.72 -1.91
N ASP A 38 8.16 -2.59 -0.97
CA ASP A 38 8.29 -3.46 0.20
C ASP A 38 7.03 -3.40 1.07
N THR A 39 6.35 -2.26 1.12
CA THR A 39 5.08 -2.09 1.82
C THR A 39 4.01 -3.03 1.28
N PHE A 40 3.89 -3.16 -0.05
CA PHE A 40 2.96 -4.09 -0.67
C PHE A 40 3.36 -5.55 -0.46
N ALA A 41 4.67 -5.87 -0.50
CA ALA A 41 5.15 -7.21 -0.16
C ALA A 41 4.74 -7.60 1.27
N LYS A 42 4.86 -6.68 2.23
CA LYS A 42 4.47 -6.88 3.63
C LYS A 42 2.96 -6.91 3.83
N LEU A 43 2.18 -6.14 3.06
CA LEU A 43 0.72 -6.22 3.04
C LEU A 43 0.23 -7.62 2.63
N ASN A 44 0.93 -8.25 1.68
CA ASN A 44 0.61 -9.58 1.23
C ASN A 44 1.04 -10.69 2.20
N ASP A 45 2.03 -10.44 3.07
CA ASP A 45 2.39 -11.35 4.14
C ASP A 45 1.38 -11.26 5.30
N SER A 46 0.53 -12.27 5.40
CA SER A 46 -0.50 -12.37 6.45
C SER A 46 0.07 -12.35 7.88
N ARG A 47 1.37 -12.62 8.07
CA ARG A 47 2.04 -12.59 9.38
C ARG A 47 2.24 -11.17 9.92
N THR A 48 2.26 -10.17 9.05
CA THR A 48 2.44 -8.75 9.44
C THR A 48 1.17 -8.15 10.02
N GLY A 49 0.00 -8.69 9.66
CA GLY A 49 -1.30 -8.16 10.07
C GLY A 49 -1.65 -6.80 9.45
N LEU A 50 -0.87 -6.30 8.49
CA LEU A 50 -1.08 -4.99 7.87
C LEU A 50 -2.43 -4.85 7.18
N TYR A 51 -2.96 -5.94 6.63
CA TYR A 51 -4.26 -5.94 5.94
C TYR A 51 -5.47 -5.62 6.85
N PHE A 52 -5.30 -5.64 8.17
CA PHE A 52 -6.32 -5.20 9.15
C PHE A 52 -6.15 -3.75 9.62
N GLN A 53 -5.09 -3.06 9.21
CA GLN A 53 -4.80 -1.70 9.63
C GLN A 53 -5.53 -0.66 8.77
N SER A 54 -5.53 0.60 9.21
CA SER A 54 -6.12 1.69 8.44
C SER A 54 -5.28 1.99 7.18
N PRO A 55 -5.91 2.42 6.07
CA PRO A 55 -5.18 2.79 4.86
C PRO A 55 -4.12 3.86 5.07
N LEU A 56 -4.40 4.84 5.94
CA LEU A 56 -3.44 5.91 6.27
C LEU A 56 -2.21 5.37 7.00
N TYR A 57 -2.38 4.44 7.94
CA TYR A 57 -1.25 3.85 8.64
C TYR A 57 -0.34 3.07 7.70
N VAL A 58 -0.92 2.30 6.78
CA VAL A 58 -0.14 1.55 5.79
C VAL A 58 0.49 2.49 4.76
N TYR A 59 -0.19 3.58 4.43
CA TYR A 59 0.33 4.62 3.54
C TYR A 59 1.54 5.34 4.13
N ASP A 60 1.59 5.60 5.43
CA ASP A 60 2.74 6.27 6.05
C ASP A 60 4.05 5.46 5.83
N PHE A 61 3.98 4.12 5.88
CA PHE A 61 5.14 3.27 5.52
C PHE A 61 5.51 3.40 4.05
N LEU A 62 4.52 3.40 3.17
CA LEU A 62 4.73 3.52 1.73
C LEU A 62 5.32 4.90 1.39
N GLU A 63 4.82 5.96 2.00
CA GLU A 63 5.32 7.32 1.83
C GLU A 63 6.78 7.44 2.30
N HIS A 64 7.07 6.92 3.50
CA HIS A 64 8.44 6.86 4.01
C HIS A 64 9.36 6.06 3.10
N GLU A 65 8.90 4.91 2.60
CA GLU A 65 9.64 4.06 1.68
C GLU A 65 9.96 4.80 0.38
N ILE A 66 9.01 5.53 -0.21
CA ILE A 66 9.26 6.30 -1.44
C ILE A 66 10.26 7.44 -1.19
N GLU A 67 10.24 8.06 0.00
CA GLU A 67 11.13 9.18 0.34
C GLU A 67 12.55 8.74 0.68
N THR A 68 12.70 7.58 1.32
CA THR A 68 13.99 7.14 1.89
C THR A 68 14.57 5.90 1.21
N GLY A 69 13.77 5.17 0.44
CA GLY A 69 14.09 3.84 -0.07
C GLY A 69 14.08 2.75 1.02
N ILE A 70 13.57 3.05 2.22
CA ILE A 70 13.60 2.15 3.36
C ILE A 70 12.18 2.00 3.91
N PHE A 71 11.73 0.75 4.06
CA PHE A 71 10.56 0.46 4.87
C PHE A 71 10.92 0.59 6.36
N SER A 72 10.27 1.49 7.11
CA SER A 72 10.44 1.61 8.57
C SER A 72 9.19 2.06 9.29
#